data_AF-A0A3N9UPK1-F1
#
_entry.id   AF-A0A3N9UPK1-F1
#
_cell.length_a   1.000
_cell.length_b   1.000
_cell.length_c   1.000
_cell.angle_alpha   90.00
_cell.angle_beta   90.00
_cell.angle_gamma   90.00
#
_symmetry.space_group_name_H-M   'P 1'
#
loop_
_entity.id
_entity.type
_entity.pdbx_description
1 polymer ?
#
loop_
_entity_poly.entity_id
_entity_poly.type
_entity_poly.pdbx_seq_one_letter_code
_entity_poly.pdbx_strand_id
1 'polypeptide(L)'
;MEKSDLTAEVDMLIREATVADFTTIMRHRRGMFYDIGFCDKAALDSMEATSAPFVKSGLEEGSYREWLAEVNGIVAACGVLVIVVIRLLPMIQNLGEHGFSICTPSLSIDVSLRKGHRSNHNRMVSHSWVRIGLSSCE
;
A
#
# COMPACT_ATOMS: atom_id res chain seq x y z
N MET A 1 -13.12 13.20 -48.93
CA MET A 1 -13.73 12.84 -47.63
C MET A 1 -12.59 12.83 -46.63
N GLU A 2 -12.32 14.01 -46.09
CA GLU A 2 -11.17 14.32 -45.25
C GLU A 2 -11.43 13.74 -43.86
N LYS A 3 -10.58 12.82 -43.43
CA LYS A 3 -10.68 12.18 -42.12
C LYS A 3 -9.93 13.05 -41.10
N SER A 4 -10.48 14.24 -40.83
CA SER A 4 -10.01 15.12 -39.76
C SER A 4 -10.92 14.90 -38.55
N ASP A 5 -10.63 13.85 -37.77
CA ASP A 5 -11.19 13.70 -36.42
C ASP A 5 -10.05 13.74 -35.42
N LEU A 6 -9.64 14.99 -35.14
CA LEU A 6 -9.31 15.53 -33.82
C LEU A 6 -9.02 14.49 -32.71
N THR A 7 -7.85 13.87 -32.74
CA THR A 7 -7.17 13.66 -31.46
C THR A 7 -6.78 15.06 -30.99
N ALA A 8 -7.59 15.67 -30.13
CA ALA A 8 -7.08 16.75 -29.29
C ALA A 8 -5.72 16.27 -28.76
N GLU A 9 -4.67 17.05 -28.96
CA GLU A 9 -3.31 16.68 -28.56
C GLU A 9 -3.33 16.45 -27.05
N VAL A 10 -3.47 15.20 -26.63
CA VAL A 10 -3.57 14.84 -25.21
C VAL A 10 -2.15 14.90 -24.69
N ASP A 11 -1.84 15.98 -23.98
CA ASP A 11 -0.57 16.08 -23.28
C ASP A 11 -0.59 15.08 -22.11
N MET A 12 0.23 14.04 -22.23
CA MET A 12 0.35 12.98 -21.25
C MET A 12 1.80 12.85 -20.80
N LEU A 13 2.02 13.02 -19.49
CA LEU A 13 3.33 12.93 -18.86
C LEU A 13 3.29 11.89 -17.75
N ILE A 14 4.26 10.96 -17.75
CA ILE A 14 4.53 10.11 -16.58
C ILE A 14 5.81 10.64 -15.94
N ARG A 15 5.72 11.05 -14.68
CA ARG A 15 6.87 11.54 -13.92
C ARG A 15 6.95 10.88 -12.55
N GLU A 16 8.15 10.83 -12.00
CA GLU A 16 8.36 10.44 -10.61
C GLU A 16 7.76 11.52 -9.69
N ALA A 17 7.09 11.07 -8.63
CA ALA A 17 6.53 11.92 -7.59
C ALA A 17 7.64 12.43 -6.68
N THR A 18 7.46 13.64 -6.16
CA THR A 18 8.35 14.26 -5.19
C THR A 18 7.64 14.43 -3.85
N VAL A 19 8.37 14.84 -2.81
CA VAL A 19 7.77 15.18 -1.51
C VAL A 19 6.72 16.30 -1.64
N ALA A 20 6.82 17.18 -2.64
CA ALA A 20 5.82 18.21 -2.91
C ALA A 20 4.46 17.62 -3.38
N ASP A 21 4.47 16.41 -3.93
CA ASP A 21 3.26 15.71 -4.37
C ASP A 21 2.55 14.96 -3.22
N PHE A 22 3.07 15.03 -2.00
CA PHE A 22 2.57 14.27 -0.84
C PHE A 22 1.05 14.37 -0.66
N THR A 23 0.48 15.58 -0.73
CA THR A 23 -0.98 15.77 -0.61
C THR A 23 -1.75 15.09 -1.74
N THR A 24 -1.23 15.13 -2.97
CA THR A 24 -1.84 14.46 -4.13
C THR A 24 -1.82 12.95 -3.96
N ILE A 25 -0.70 12.40 -3.46
CA ILE A 25 -0.53 10.97 -3.16
C ILE A 25 -1.55 10.53 -2.10
N MET A 26 -1.65 11.26 -0.98
CA MET A 26 -2.59 10.92 0.09
C MET A 26 -4.04 10.96 -0.39
N ARG A 27 -4.39 11.95 -1.22
CA ARG A 27 -5.72 12.03 -1.85
C ARG A 27 -6.00 10.82 -2.75
N HIS A 28 -5.07 10.44 -3.62
CA HIS A 28 -5.25 9.28 -4.49
C HIS A 28 -5.35 7.98 -3.72
N ARG A 29 -4.52 7.81 -2.68
CA ARG A 29 -4.59 6.65 -1.79
C ARG A 29 -5.94 6.58 -1.08
N ARG A 30 -6.45 7.70 -0.55
CA ARG A 30 -7.78 7.76 0.05
C ARG A 30 -8.88 7.38 -0.96
N GLY A 31 -8.80 7.89 -2.18
CA GLY A 31 -9.71 7.52 -3.28
C GLY A 31 -9.67 6.02 -3.57
N MET A 32 -8.48 5.43 -3.67
CA MET A 32 -8.30 4.00 -3.86
C MET A 32 -8.99 3.18 -2.76
N PHE A 33 -8.80 3.54 -1.47
CA PHE A 33 -9.44 2.84 -0.36
C PHE A 33 -10.98 2.97 -0.40
N TYR A 34 -11.49 4.14 -0.78
CA TYR A 34 -12.91 4.36 -0.99
C TYR A 34 -13.47 3.47 -2.11
N ASP A 35 -12.80 3.43 -3.26
CA ASP A 35 -13.24 2.67 -4.44
C ASP A 35 -13.25 1.15 -4.21
N ILE A 36 -12.40 0.64 -3.32
CA ILE A 36 -12.40 -0.78 -2.91
C ILE A 36 -13.36 -1.09 -1.75
N GLY A 37 -14.19 -0.13 -1.33
CA GLY A 37 -15.32 -0.33 -0.40
C GLY A 37 -15.11 0.17 1.03
N PHE A 38 -13.97 0.81 1.35
CA PHE A 38 -13.80 1.47 2.65
C PHE A 38 -14.42 2.87 2.61
N CYS A 39 -15.74 2.94 2.72
CA CYS A 39 -16.49 4.20 2.63
C CYS A 39 -16.68 4.92 3.98
N ASP A 40 -16.32 4.28 5.11
CA ASP A 40 -16.41 4.92 6.42
C ASP A 40 -15.36 6.03 6.55
N LYS A 41 -15.84 7.25 6.88
CA LYS A 41 -14.98 8.42 7.05
C LYS A 41 -13.95 8.20 8.14
N ALA A 42 -14.33 7.60 9.27
CA ALA A 42 -13.40 7.39 10.38
C ALA A 42 -12.28 6.40 10.00
N ALA A 43 -12.62 5.32 9.31
CA ALA A 43 -11.65 4.38 8.76
C ALA A 43 -10.68 5.04 7.75
N LEU A 44 -11.19 5.87 6.85
CA LEU A 44 -10.36 6.59 5.87
C LEU A 44 -9.44 7.62 6.54
N ASP A 45 -9.94 8.35 7.53
CA ASP A 45 -9.15 9.31 8.30
C ASP A 45 -8.05 8.59 9.11
N SER A 46 -8.37 7.43 9.68
CA SER A 46 -7.38 6.58 10.37
C SER A 46 -6.33 6.05 9.39
N MET A 47 -6.73 5.58 8.21
CA MET A 47 -5.80 5.11 7.16
C MET A 47 -4.83 6.21 6.76
N GLU A 48 -5.34 7.42 6.54
CA GLU A 48 -4.55 8.60 6.19
C GLU A 48 -3.55 8.96 7.31
N ALA A 49 -4.03 9.04 8.55
CA ALA A 49 -3.19 9.35 9.72
C ALA A 49 -2.07 8.32 9.95
N THR A 50 -2.36 7.02 9.78
CA THR A 50 -1.37 5.96 9.97
C THR A 50 -0.36 5.89 8.82
N SER A 51 -0.78 6.15 7.58
CA SER A 51 0.11 6.03 6.42
C SER A 51 0.91 7.29 6.09
N ALA A 52 0.42 8.47 6.45
CA ALA A 52 1.07 9.75 6.18
C ALA A 52 2.55 9.82 6.62
N PRO A 53 2.93 9.42 7.86
CA PRO A 53 4.34 9.47 8.28
C PRO A 53 5.23 8.55 7.44
N PHE A 54 4.76 7.33 7.16
CA PHE A 54 5.48 6.34 6.38
C PHE A 54 5.71 6.78 4.93
N VAL A 55 4.67 7.32 4.28
CA VAL A 55 4.77 7.83 2.91
C VAL A 55 5.73 9.01 2.87
N LYS A 56 5.61 9.95 3.80
CA LYS A 56 6.46 11.14 3.82
C LYS A 56 7.93 10.80 4.03
N SER A 57 8.26 10.03 5.07
CA SER A 57 9.65 9.62 5.31
C SER A 57 10.19 8.76 4.18
N GLY A 58 9.37 7.88 3.62
CA GLY A 58 9.77 7.04 2.51
C GLY A 58 10.07 7.80 1.22
N LEU A 59 9.33 8.88 0.93
CA LEU A 59 9.62 9.78 -0.19
C LEU A 59 10.93 10.54 0.03
N GLU A 60 11.20 10.99 1.27
CA GLU A 60 12.43 11.71 1.62
C GLU A 60 13.66 10.79 1.56
N GLU A 61 13.54 9.54 1.99
CA GLU A 61 14.62 8.55 2.07
C GLU A 61 14.78 7.71 0.78
N GLY A 62 13.80 7.75 -0.12
CA GLY A 62 13.74 6.96 -1.35
C GLY A 62 13.27 5.51 -1.18
N SER A 63 12.82 5.12 0.01
CA SER A 63 12.22 3.79 0.27
C SER A 63 10.76 3.70 -0.21
N TYR A 64 10.14 4.83 -0.52
CA TYR A 64 8.83 4.93 -1.16
C TYR A 64 8.98 5.73 -2.45
N ARG A 65 8.77 5.07 -3.60
CA ARG A 65 8.84 5.69 -4.93
C ARG A 65 7.48 5.59 -5.59
N GLU A 66 7.01 6.69 -6.17
CA GLU A 66 5.72 6.72 -6.84
C GLU A 66 5.85 7.45 -8.17
N TRP A 67 5.04 7.03 -9.15
CA TRP A 67 4.93 7.68 -10.44
C TRP A 67 3.51 8.19 -10.62
N LEU A 68 3.42 9.41 -11.14
CA LEU A 68 2.16 10.09 -11.44
C LEU A 68 2.00 10.17 -12.95
N ALA A 69 0.85 9.75 -13.43
CA ALA A 69 0.42 9.98 -14.81
C ALA A 69 -0.46 11.24 -14.83
N GLU A 70 0.05 12.28 -15.50
CA GLU A 70 -0.64 13.55 -15.71
C GLU A 70 -1.22 13.58 -17.12
N VAL A 71 -2.46 14.05 -17.23
CA VAL A 71 -3.15 14.28 -18.49
C VAL A 71 -3.66 15.72 -18.48
N ASN A 72 -3.19 16.55 -19.42
CA ASN A 72 -3.48 17.99 -19.47
C ASN A 72 -3.17 18.71 -18.13
N GLY A 73 -2.06 18.34 -17.48
CA GLY A 73 -1.64 18.90 -16.18
C GLY A 73 -2.42 18.39 -14.96
N ILE A 74 -3.32 17.41 -15.12
CA ILE A 74 -4.10 16.81 -14.03
C ILE A 74 -3.61 15.40 -13.77
N VAL A 75 -3.28 15.06 -12.52
CA VAL A 75 -2.93 13.69 -12.13
C VAL A 75 -4.17 12.79 -12.26
N ALA A 76 -4.10 11.85 -13.20
CA ALA A 76 -5.16 10.91 -13.57
C ALA A 76 -4.95 9.52 -12.96
N ALA A 77 -3.71 9.12 -12.70
CA ALA A 77 -3.38 7.85 -12.09
C ALA A 77 -2.04 7.91 -11.33
N CYS A 78 -1.82 6.97 -10.43
CA CYS A 78 -0.55 6.78 -9.75
C CYS A 78 -0.18 5.30 -9.59
N GLY A 79 1.12 5.04 -9.39
CA GLY A 79 1.67 3.71 -9.15
C GLY A 79 2.86 3.77 -8.20
N VAL A 80 2.85 2.92 -7.18
CA VAL A 80 3.82 2.95 -6.07
C VAL A 80 4.72 1.71 -6.04
N LEU A 81 6.00 1.93 -5.69
CA LEU A 81 6.98 0.93 -5.30
C LEU A 81 7.47 1.20 -3.88
N VAL A 82 7.33 0.21 -3.00
CA VAL A 82 7.83 0.27 -1.62
C VAL A 82 9.02 -0.67 -1.48
N ILE A 83 10.14 -0.16 -0.99
CA ILE A 83 11.38 -0.90 -0.77
C ILE A 83 11.50 -1.21 0.72
N VAL A 84 11.41 -2.49 1.07
CA VAL A 84 11.54 -2.94 2.46
C VAL A 84 12.85 -3.72 2.61
N VAL A 85 13.79 -3.17 3.38
CA VAL A 85 15.03 -3.86 3.73
C VAL A 85 14.80 -4.65 5.01
N ILE A 86 14.50 -5.94 4.85
CA ILE A 86 14.43 -6.86 5.97
C ILE A 86 15.86 -7.23 6.35
N ARG A 87 16.40 -6.58 7.39
CA ARG A 87 17.63 -7.07 8.02
C ARG A 87 17.29 -8.31 8.82
N LEU A 88 17.47 -9.47 8.20
CA LEU A 88 17.52 -10.75 8.90
C LEU A 88 18.73 -10.72 9.84
N LEU A 89 18.55 -10.18 11.03
CA LEU A 89 19.39 -10.60 12.15
C LEU A 89 19.11 -12.09 12.33
N PRO A 90 20.12 -12.96 12.38
CA PRO A 90 19.91 -14.37 12.70
C PRO A 90 19.55 -14.48 14.18
N MET A 91 18.31 -14.19 14.55
CA MET A 91 17.71 -14.68 15.79
C MET A 91 16.84 -15.88 15.45
N ILE A 92 17.51 -17.02 15.24
CA ILE A 92 16.87 -18.32 15.41
C ILE A 92 16.69 -18.49 16.92
N GLN A 93 15.50 -18.18 17.43
CA GLN A 93 15.07 -18.69 18.74
C GLN A 93 13.75 -19.44 18.58
N ASN A 94 13.88 -20.77 18.63
CA ASN A 94 12.84 -21.79 18.83
C ASN A 94 11.55 -21.68 18.00
N LEU A 95 11.50 -22.51 16.94
CA LEU A 95 10.27 -22.93 16.28
C LEU A 95 9.38 -23.74 17.25
N GLY A 96 8.40 -23.07 17.84
CA GLY A 96 7.11 -23.69 18.16
C GLY A 96 6.17 -23.50 16.97
N GLU A 97 5.43 -24.53 16.59
CA GLU A 97 4.72 -24.68 15.29
C GLU A 97 3.55 -23.69 14.99
N HIS A 98 3.48 -22.52 15.62
CA HIS A 98 2.30 -21.64 15.56
C HIS A 98 2.51 -20.17 15.19
N GLY A 99 3.65 -19.82 14.58
CA GLY A 99 3.85 -18.50 13.97
C GLY A 99 5.19 -17.87 14.33
N PHE A 100 5.51 -16.78 13.65
CA PHE A 100 6.70 -15.98 13.92
C PHE A 100 6.30 -14.53 14.14
N SER A 101 6.83 -13.93 15.20
CA SER A 101 6.59 -12.54 15.55
C SER A 101 7.88 -11.75 15.33
N ILE A 102 7.80 -10.66 14.57
CA ILE A 102 8.95 -9.79 14.29
C ILE A 102 8.82 -8.57 15.21
N CYS A 103 9.67 -8.53 16.23
CA CYS A 103 9.82 -7.33 17.07
C CYS A 103 11.00 -6.50 16.56
N THR A 104 10.73 -5.32 16.04
CA THR A 104 11.72 -4.25 15.86
C THR A 104 11.49 -3.17 16.92
N PRO A 105 12.52 -2.41 17.34
CA PRO A 105 12.39 -1.44 18.43
C PRO A 105 11.37 -0.31 18.19
N SER A 106 10.88 -0.14 16.95
CA SER A 106 9.86 0.85 16.59
C SER A 106 8.56 0.25 16.05
N LEU A 107 8.49 -1.07 15.85
CA LEU A 107 7.32 -1.72 15.26
C LEU A 107 7.29 -3.22 15.59
N SER A 108 6.13 -3.68 16.07
CA SER A 108 5.82 -5.11 16.13
C SER A 108 4.98 -5.47 14.91
N ILE A 109 5.48 -6.41 14.09
CA ILE A 109 4.72 -7.03 13.00
C ILE A 109 4.43 -8.46 13.41
N ASP A 110 3.16 -8.73 13.74
CA ASP A 110 2.72 -10.08 14.05
C ASP A 110 2.17 -10.75 12.78
N VAL A 111 2.81 -11.85 12.36
CA VAL A 111 2.39 -12.64 11.20
C VAL A 111 1.87 -13.97 11.71
N SER A 112 0.55 -14.07 11.86
CA SER A 112 -0.13 -15.29 12.29
C SER A 112 -0.79 -16.00 11.10
N LEU A 113 -0.45 -17.28 10.92
CA LEU A 113 -1.10 -18.16 9.95
C LEU A 113 -2.30 -18.86 10.60
N ARG A 114 -3.52 -18.39 10.34
CA ARG A 114 -4.73 -19.18 10.66
C ARG A 114 -5.19 -19.97 9.44
N LYS A 115 -5.30 -21.30 9.58
CA LYS A 115 -6.10 -22.13 8.67
C LYS A 115 -7.58 -21.81 8.88
N GLY A 116 -8.17 -21.04 7.98
CA GLY A 116 -9.62 -20.85 7.92
C GLY A 116 -10.29 -22.04 7.22
N HIS A 117 -11.07 -22.84 7.95
CA HIS A 117 -11.85 -23.92 7.36
C HIS A 117 -13.23 -23.38 6.95
N ARG A 118 -13.45 -23.19 5.65
CA ARG A 118 -14.77 -22.84 5.09
C ARG A 118 -15.24 -24.02 4.24
N SER A 119 -16.20 -24.78 4.76
CA SER A 119 -16.81 -25.90 4.03
C SER A 119 -17.76 -25.33 2.98
N ASN A 120 -17.40 -25.49 1.70
CA ASN A 120 -18.35 -25.44 0.61
C ASN A 120 -18.17 -26.71 -0.19
N HIS A 121 -19.25 -27.49 -0.33
CA HIS A 121 -19.24 -28.75 -1.07
C HIS A 121 -18.80 -28.46 -2.51
N ASN A 122 -17.83 -29.24 -2.99
CA ASN A 122 -17.06 -29.09 -4.22
C ASN A 122 -16.02 -27.95 -4.23
N ARG A 123 -14.75 -28.39 -4.10
CA ARG A 123 -13.46 -27.70 -4.38
C ARG A 123 -12.75 -27.16 -3.13
N MET A 124 -11.79 -27.96 -2.62
CA MET A 124 -10.82 -27.52 -1.60
C MET A 124 -9.93 -26.43 -2.19
N VAL A 125 -10.05 -25.20 -1.67
CA VAL A 125 -9.08 -24.14 -1.92
C VAL A 125 -8.56 -23.65 -0.57
N SER A 126 -7.37 -24.11 -0.22
CA SER A 126 -6.64 -23.65 0.96
C SER A 126 -6.20 -22.21 0.73
N HIS A 127 -6.92 -21.24 1.30
CA HIS A 127 -6.47 -19.85 1.34
C HIS A 127 -5.72 -19.62 2.65
N SER A 128 -4.43 -19.36 2.55
CA SER A 128 -3.64 -18.83 3.65
C SER A 128 -3.84 -17.31 3.68
N TRP A 129 -4.23 -16.77 4.82
CA TRP A 129 -4.37 -15.33 5.00
C TRP A 129 -3.21 -14.81 5.85
N VAL A 130 -2.54 -13.78 5.38
CA VAL A 130 -1.59 -12.99 6.19
C VAL A 130 -2.39 -11.86 6.81
N ARG A 131 -2.48 -11.81 8.14
CA ARG A 131 -2.83 -10.57 8.85
C ARG A 131 -1.54 -9.86 9.20
N ILE A 132 -1.46 -8.58 8.85
CA ILE A 132 -0.42 -7.66 9.32
C ILE A 132 -1.10 -6.80 10.38
N GLY A 133 -0.82 -7.08 11.65
CA GLY A 133 -1.17 -6.20 12.75
C GLY A 133 -0.02 -5.23 13.02
N LEU A 134 -0.32 -3.94 13.11
CA LEU A 134 0.61 -2.95 13.63
C LEU A 134 0.15 -2.63 15.05
N SER A 135 0.96 -2.92 16.05
CA SER A 135 0.74 -2.48 17.43
C SER A 135 1.96 -1.71 17.91
N SER A 136 1.73 -0.55 18.51
CA SER A 136 2.76 0.15 19.28
C SER A 136 3.04 -0.64 20.56
N CYS A 137 4.31 -0.75 20.93
CA CYS A 137 4.69 -1.23 22.25
C CYS A 137 4.47 -0.09 23.25
N GLU A 138 3.56 -0.26 24.22
CA GLU A 138 3.59 0.46 25.50
C GLU A 138 4.53 -0.24 26.47
#